data_AF-A0A948XUR7-F1
#
_entry.id   AF-A0A948XUR7-F1
#
_cell.length_a   1.000
_cell.length_b   1.000
_cell.length_c   1.000
_cell.angle_alpha   90.00
_cell.angle_beta   90.00
_cell.angle_gamma   90.00
#
_symmetry.space_group_name_H-M   'P 1'
#
loop_
_entity.id
_entity.type
_entity.pdbx_description
1 polymer ?
#
loop_
_entity_poly.entity_id
_entity_poly.type
_entity_poly.pdbx_seq_one_letter_code
_entity_poly.pdbx_strand_id
1 'polypeptide(L)'
;MTPLRPGATIGILGGGQLGRMLANAGAQLGFDMLIYSPEENSPAGRVAAGTWCAAWDNAEALAEFAEACDVVTLEFENVPVQTIDTIEAAGTPVRPRSASLTISQDRYTEKTFLNAQGIATAPFEPVDGPGDITAALAALGGKGVLKTRREGYDGKGQAWIRSAEEAEAAWHRIGEAPAILEAAIAFQCEISVIVARAPGGDTRSWAPPRNLHRDGILAVSQVPSGLPKAIEDEARAKAMKLAEALDHIGVLALEFFVLPDATLLANEFAPRVHNSGHWTPEACQTGQFEQHIRAVAGWPLGDTHRLHDAEMINLIGEAGLLSPASLGPQDTLTLYGKHEARPGRKMGHITRRLGPRKD
;
A
#
# COMPACT_ATOMS: atom_id res chain seq x y z
N MET A 1 -4.20 26.38 1.78
CA MET A 1 -2.89 25.80 2.10
C MET A 1 -1.88 26.35 1.12
N THR A 2 -0.70 26.79 1.59
CA THR A 2 0.36 27.28 0.70
C THR A 2 1.16 26.08 0.16
N PRO A 3 1.28 25.90 -1.17
CA PRO A 3 2.15 24.87 -1.74
C PRO A 3 3.61 25.06 -1.31
N LEU A 4 4.31 23.97 -1.04
CA LEU A 4 5.74 24.00 -0.73
C LEU A 4 6.52 24.47 -1.96
N ARG A 5 7.64 25.16 -1.74
CA ARG A 5 8.54 25.59 -2.81
C ARG A 5 9.61 24.52 -3.03
N PRO A 6 10.19 24.39 -4.24
CA PRO A 6 11.44 23.66 -4.41
C PRO A 6 12.48 24.15 -3.38
N GLY A 7 13.24 23.23 -2.81
CA GLY A 7 14.16 23.45 -1.69
C GLY A 7 13.52 23.29 -0.29
N ALA A 8 12.21 23.10 -0.21
CA ALA A 8 11.55 22.73 1.04
C ALA A 8 11.91 21.28 1.45
N THR A 9 11.66 20.96 2.72
CA THR A 9 12.01 19.67 3.32
C THR A 9 10.80 18.79 3.56
N ILE A 10 10.82 17.56 3.03
CA ILE A 10 9.78 16.55 3.21
C ILE A 10 10.35 15.39 4.04
N GLY A 11 9.77 15.17 5.22
CA GLY A 11 10.07 14.02 6.06
C GLY A 11 9.28 12.78 5.64
N ILE A 12 9.89 11.59 5.73
CA ILE A 12 9.23 10.30 5.50
C ILE A 12 9.41 9.43 6.75
N LEU A 13 8.29 8.96 7.31
CA LEU A 13 8.25 7.94 8.35
C LEU A 13 8.37 6.55 7.72
N GLY A 14 9.52 5.92 7.93
CA GLY A 14 9.89 4.59 7.45
C GLY A 14 11.06 4.60 6.47
N GLY A 15 11.97 3.63 6.65
CA GLY A 15 13.23 3.52 5.91
C GLY A 15 13.25 2.50 4.76
N GLY A 16 12.13 1.86 4.45
CA GLY A 16 11.99 0.79 3.48
C GLY A 16 12.08 1.22 2.01
N GLN A 17 11.70 0.30 1.12
CA GLN A 17 11.82 0.53 -0.32
C GLN A 17 10.86 1.61 -0.85
N LEU A 18 9.71 1.80 -0.20
CA LEU A 18 8.71 2.75 -0.67
C LEU A 18 9.19 4.18 -0.38
N GLY A 19 9.74 4.40 0.81
CA GLY A 19 10.42 5.61 1.26
C GLY A 19 11.64 5.90 0.40
N ARG A 20 12.40 4.88 -0.01
CA ARG A 20 13.51 5.05 -0.99
C ARG A 20 13.01 5.63 -2.31
N MET A 21 11.91 5.08 -2.84
CA MET A 21 11.36 5.54 -4.12
C MET A 21 10.69 6.92 -3.99
N LEU A 22 10.04 7.20 -2.86
CA LEU A 22 9.52 8.54 -2.52
C LEU A 22 10.66 9.56 -2.40
N ALA A 23 11.74 9.22 -1.70
CA ALA A 23 12.91 10.08 -1.54
C ALA A 23 13.57 10.39 -2.88
N ASN A 24 13.77 9.39 -3.75
CA ASN A 24 14.29 9.62 -5.10
C ASN A 24 13.39 10.56 -5.91
N ALA A 25 12.07 10.33 -5.88
CA ALA A 25 11.11 11.15 -6.61
C ALA A 25 11.06 12.59 -6.06
N GLY A 26 11.12 12.77 -4.74
CA GLY A 26 11.12 14.10 -4.11
C GLY A 26 12.41 14.87 -4.36
N ALA A 27 13.57 14.20 -4.28
CA ALA A 27 14.85 14.80 -4.63
C ALA A 27 14.89 15.23 -6.10
N GLN A 28 14.32 14.46 -7.02
CA GLN A 28 14.21 14.83 -8.43
C GLN A 28 13.36 16.09 -8.65
N LEU A 29 12.35 16.33 -7.81
CA LEU A 29 11.54 17.55 -7.82
C LEU A 29 12.20 18.73 -7.09
N GLY A 30 13.37 18.53 -6.50
CA GLY A 30 14.15 19.54 -5.80
C GLY A 30 13.79 19.73 -4.33
N PHE A 31 13.20 18.73 -3.67
CA PHE A 31 12.99 18.75 -2.22
C PHE A 31 14.15 18.09 -1.47
N ASP A 32 14.45 18.56 -0.27
CA ASP A 32 15.30 17.83 0.67
C ASP A 32 14.46 16.75 1.34
N MET A 33 14.91 15.50 1.24
CA MET A 33 14.18 14.34 1.73
C MET A 33 14.82 13.82 3.01
N LEU A 34 14.09 13.82 4.11
CA LEU A 34 14.55 13.32 5.40
C LEU A 34 13.83 12.02 5.76
N ILE A 35 14.53 11.07 6.39
CA ILE A 35 13.96 9.78 6.78
C ILE A 35 14.00 9.62 8.30
N TYR A 36 12.88 9.22 8.89
CA TYR A 36 12.83 8.73 10.25
C TYR A 36 12.61 7.22 10.25
N SER A 37 13.48 6.45 10.88
CA SER A 37 13.40 4.99 10.91
C SER A 37 14.16 4.42 12.10
N PRO A 38 13.69 3.34 12.76
CA PRO A 38 14.48 2.64 13.79
C PRO A 38 15.65 1.83 13.21
N GLU A 39 15.69 1.62 11.89
CA GLU A 39 16.75 0.86 11.21
C GLU A 39 17.84 1.79 10.66
N GLU A 40 19.08 1.60 11.15
CA GLU A 40 20.28 2.21 10.57
C GLU A 40 20.51 1.73 9.13
N ASN A 41 21.10 2.58 8.28
CA ASN A 41 21.46 2.22 6.90
C ASN A 41 20.29 1.65 6.06
N SER A 42 19.07 2.06 6.38
CA SER A 42 17.84 1.63 5.71
C SER A 42 17.87 1.96 4.20
N PRO A 43 17.11 1.23 3.36
CA PRO A 43 16.97 1.51 1.93
C PRO A 43 16.74 2.98 1.56
N ALA A 44 15.85 3.67 2.27
CA ALA A 44 15.53 5.07 2.05
C ALA A 44 16.63 6.00 2.57
N GLY A 45 17.18 5.71 3.76
CA GLY A 45 18.20 6.55 4.37
C GLY A 45 19.46 6.75 3.52
N ARG A 46 19.79 5.78 2.66
CA ARG A 46 20.95 5.86 1.76
C ARG A 46 20.77 6.74 0.52
N VAL A 47 19.57 7.25 0.27
CA VAL A 47 19.29 8.19 -0.84
C VAL A 47 18.70 9.51 -0.34
N ALA A 48 18.63 9.68 0.97
CA ALA A 48 18.05 10.84 1.63
C ALA A 48 19.10 11.92 1.88
N ALA A 49 18.65 13.17 2.06
CA ALA A 49 19.50 14.29 2.47
C ALA A 49 19.94 14.17 3.94
N GLY A 50 19.13 13.50 4.78
CA GLY A 50 19.44 13.24 6.19
C GLY A 50 18.56 12.14 6.77
N THR A 51 18.98 11.59 7.92
CA THR A 51 18.30 10.48 8.58
C THR A 51 18.27 10.65 10.10
N TRP A 52 17.14 10.27 10.70
CA TRP A 52 16.97 10.10 12.13
C TRP A 52 16.80 8.61 12.41
N CYS A 53 17.75 8.05 13.16
CA CYS A 53 17.71 6.66 13.59
C CYS A 53 17.24 6.58 15.05
N ALA A 54 15.93 6.42 15.25
CA ALA A 54 15.34 6.37 16.58
C ALA A 54 14.06 5.52 16.60
N ALA A 55 13.69 5.06 17.79
CA ALA A 55 12.47 4.28 18.01
C ALA A 55 11.21 5.14 17.78
N TRP A 56 10.09 4.50 17.44
CA TRP A 56 8.84 5.19 17.12
C TRP A 56 8.21 5.97 18.28
N ASP A 57 8.61 5.67 19.52
CA ASP A 57 8.15 6.28 20.76
C ASP A 57 9.14 7.30 21.35
N ASN A 58 10.25 7.59 20.66
CA ASN A 58 11.20 8.62 21.07
C ASN A 58 10.66 10.02 20.75
N ALA A 59 9.94 10.61 21.69
CA ALA A 59 9.31 11.92 21.53
C ALA A 59 10.30 13.06 21.23
N GLU A 60 11.51 13.03 21.79
CA GLU A 60 12.54 14.05 21.55
C GLU A 60 13.04 14.00 20.11
N ALA A 61 13.42 12.81 19.63
CA ALA A 61 13.84 12.63 18.25
C ALA A 61 12.74 12.94 17.23
N LEU A 62 11.47 12.64 17.57
CA LEU A 62 10.32 12.99 16.74
C LEU A 62 10.10 14.50 16.67
N ALA A 63 10.27 15.22 17.77
CA ALA A 63 10.14 16.68 17.79
C ALA A 63 11.25 17.34 16.95
N GLU A 64 12.51 16.92 17.11
CA GLU A 64 13.62 17.41 16.29
C GLU A 64 13.41 17.13 14.80
N PHE A 65 12.95 15.91 14.47
CA PHE A 65 12.63 15.55 13.10
C PHE A 65 11.49 16.39 12.53
N ALA A 66 10.44 16.64 13.33
CA ALA A 66 9.31 17.47 12.94
C ALA A 66 9.75 18.91 12.64
N GLU A 67 10.58 19.51 13.51
CA GLU A 67 11.12 20.87 13.33
C GLU A 67 11.98 21.01 12.07
N ALA A 68 12.64 19.93 11.65
CA ALA A 68 13.44 19.90 10.43
C ALA A 68 12.61 19.75 9.13
N CYS A 69 11.30 19.53 9.21
CA CYS A 69 10.44 19.25 8.05
C CYS A 69 9.38 20.33 7.84
N ASP A 70 9.10 20.68 6.58
CA ASP A 70 7.93 21.50 6.22
C ASP A 70 6.64 20.68 6.16
N VAL A 71 6.76 19.38 5.87
CA VAL A 71 5.67 18.39 5.88
C VAL A 71 6.26 17.00 6.11
N VAL A 72 5.49 16.14 6.77
CA VAL A 72 5.84 14.73 6.96
C VAL A 72 4.84 13.84 6.22
N THR A 73 5.34 12.79 5.59
CA THR A 73 4.56 11.68 5.03
C THR A 73 5.02 10.35 5.61
N LEU A 74 4.36 9.25 5.24
CA LEU A 74 4.67 7.90 5.68
C LEU A 74 4.80 6.95 4.49
N GLU A 75 5.72 6.00 4.61
CA GLU A 75 5.84 4.88 3.68
C GLU A 75 5.33 3.55 4.26
N PHE A 76 5.12 3.50 5.58
CA PHE A 76 4.83 2.28 6.33
C PHE A 76 3.51 2.42 7.10
N GLU A 77 2.60 1.45 6.93
CA GLU A 77 1.25 1.51 7.51
C GLU A 77 1.16 1.06 8.97
N ASN A 78 2.24 0.50 9.53
CA ASN A 78 2.30 0.15 10.95
C ASN A 78 3.13 1.16 11.77
N VAL A 79 3.31 2.39 11.26
CA VAL A 79 3.77 3.50 12.11
C VAL A 79 2.74 3.68 13.25
N PRO A 80 3.16 3.77 14.52
CA PRO A 80 2.21 4.01 15.60
C PRO A 80 1.46 5.33 15.41
N VAL A 81 0.15 5.33 15.66
CA VAL A 81 -0.67 6.55 15.54
C VAL A 81 -0.13 7.68 16.44
N GLN A 82 0.36 7.34 17.63
CA GLN A 82 1.00 8.29 18.56
C GLN A 82 2.23 8.99 17.98
N THR A 83 2.96 8.35 17.07
CA THR A 83 4.09 8.97 16.35
C THR A 83 3.60 10.14 15.50
N ILE A 84 2.46 9.95 14.80
CA ILE A 84 1.84 11.00 13.99
C ILE A 84 1.34 12.12 14.89
N ASP A 85 0.61 11.79 15.95
CA ASP A 85 0.06 12.78 16.89
C ASP A 85 1.16 13.65 17.52
N THR A 86 2.33 13.06 17.82
CA THR A 86 3.50 13.79 18.36
C THR A 86 4.06 14.81 17.36
N ILE A 87 4.19 14.43 16.09
CA ILE A 87 4.70 15.32 15.03
C ILE A 87 3.70 16.46 14.76
N GLU A 88 2.41 16.14 14.70
CA GLU A 88 1.36 17.15 14.52
C GLU A 88 1.29 18.12 15.71
N ALA A 89 1.49 17.63 16.94
CA ALA A 89 1.56 18.46 18.15
C ALA A 89 2.78 19.40 18.15
N ALA A 90 3.89 19.02 17.51
CA ALA A 90 5.05 19.89 17.28
C ALA A 90 4.80 20.97 16.22
N GLY A 91 3.66 20.93 15.51
CA GLY A 91 3.24 21.94 14.53
C GLY A 91 3.52 21.58 13.08
N THR A 92 4.13 20.42 12.81
CA THR A 92 4.45 19.98 11.46
C THR A 92 3.31 19.13 10.88
N PRO A 93 2.75 19.49 9.71
CA PRO A 93 1.63 18.74 9.14
C PRO A 93 2.06 17.34 8.68
N VAL A 94 1.26 16.33 9.02
CA VAL A 94 1.43 14.96 8.52
C VAL A 94 0.38 14.65 7.44
N ARG A 95 0.82 14.05 6.34
CA ARG A 95 -0.02 13.71 5.18
C ARG A 95 0.27 12.27 4.71
N PRO A 96 -0.72 11.36 4.73
CA PRO A 96 -2.08 11.55 5.22
C PRO A 96 -2.14 11.76 6.74
N ARG A 97 -3.26 12.31 7.23
CA ARG A 97 -3.52 12.42 8.67
C ARG A 97 -3.69 11.05 9.32
N SER A 98 -3.55 11.00 10.65
CA SER A 98 -3.68 9.76 11.45
C SER A 98 -4.95 8.97 11.20
N ALA A 99 -6.08 9.62 10.86
CA ALA A 99 -7.35 8.95 10.59
C ALA A 99 -7.27 7.86 9.50
N SER A 100 -6.54 8.10 8.40
CA SER A 100 -6.35 7.09 7.33
C SER A 100 -5.65 5.85 7.86
N LEU A 101 -4.65 6.05 8.72
CA LEU A 101 -3.83 5.00 9.30
C LEU A 101 -4.58 4.22 10.38
N THR A 102 -5.30 4.92 11.26
CA THR A 102 -6.10 4.33 12.33
C THR A 102 -7.14 3.34 11.78
N ILE A 103 -7.77 3.69 10.65
CA ILE A 103 -8.76 2.83 10.00
C ILE A 103 -8.08 1.61 9.34
N SER A 104 -6.98 1.81 8.62
CA SER A 104 -6.32 0.72 7.88
C SER A 104 -5.60 -0.29 8.78
N GLN A 105 -5.20 0.10 9.99
CA GLN A 105 -4.42 -0.77 10.88
C GLN A 105 -5.21 -1.92 11.51
N ASP A 106 -6.55 -1.88 11.45
CA ASP A 106 -7.42 -2.89 12.04
C ASP A 106 -8.43 -3.40 11.01
N ARG A 107 -8.31 -4.67 10.60
CA ARG A 107 -9.13 -5.26 9.52
C ARG A 107 -10.64 -5.20 9.80
N TYR A 108 -11.07 -5.28 11.06
CA TYR A 108 -12.48 -5.13 11.40
C TYR A 108 -12.95 -3.70 11.19
N THR A 109 -12.20 -2.72 11.69
CA THR A 109 -12.48 -1.29 11.52
C THR A 109 -12.44 -0.90 10.04
N GLU A 110 -11.44 -1.36 9.30
CA GLU A 110 -11.28 -1.17 7.86
C GLU A 110 -12.51 -1.64 7.09
N LYS A 111 -12.90 -2.92 7.24
CA LYS A 111 -14.02 -3.47 6.47
C LYS A 111 -15.36 -2.87 6.88
N THR A 112 -15.53 -2.59 8.17
CA THR A 112 -16.72 -1.87 8.68
C THR A 112 -16.81 -0.49 8.03
N PHE A 113 -15.70 0.24 7.95
CA PHE A 113 -15.64 1.55 7.31
C PHE A 113 -15.95 1.46 5.80
N LEU A 114 -15.32 0.53 5.08
CA LEU A 114 -15.57 0.31 3.65
C LEU A 114 -17.07 0.04 3.38
N ASN A 115 -17.68 -0.86 4.14
CA ASN A 115 -19.10 -1.18 4.00
C ASN A 115 -20.00 0.02 4.34
N ALA A 116 -19.65 0.81 5.37
CA ALA A 116 -20.37 2.06 5.68
C ALA A 116 -20.27 3.09 4.54
N GLN A 117 -19.20 3.06 3.75
CA GLN A 117 -19.05 3.85 2.52
C GLN A 117 -19.71 3.20 1.29
N GLY A 118 -20.44 2.10 1.44
CA GLY A 118 -21.07 1.38 0.33
C GLY A 118 -20.05 0.69 -0.61
N ILE A 119 -18.84 0.42 -0.11
CA ILE A 119 -17.82 -0.37 -0.79
C ILE A 119 -17.88 -1.77 -0.18
N ALA A 120 -18.57 -2.68 -0.87
CA ALA A 120 -18.80 -4.03 -0.38
C ALA A 120 -17.47 -4.78 -0.17
N THR A 121 -17.35 -5.50 0.95
CA THR A 121 -16.23 -6.42 1.23
C THR A 121 -16.71 -7.87 1.19
N ALA A 122 -15.78 -8.82 1.28
CA ALA A 122 -16.12 -10.18 1.69
C ALA A 122 -16.92 -10.15 3.01
N PRO A 123 -17.98 -10.98 3.17
CA PRO A 123 -18.62 -11.15 4.47
C PRO A 123 -17.61 -11.58 5.54
N PHE A 124 -17.72 -11.01 6.73
CA PHE A 124 -16.78 -11.28 7.81
C PHE A 124 -17.46 -11.20 9.18
N GLU A 125 -16.88 -11.91 10.15
CA GLU A 125 -17.31 -11.92 11.54
C GLU A 125 -16.11 -11.65 12.47
N PRO A 126 -16.28 -10.93 13.58
CA PRO A 126 -15.25 -10.79 14.60
C PRO A 126 -14.99 -12.11 15.32
N VAL A 127 -13.74 -12.37 15.69
CA VAL A 127 -13.32 -13.53 16.48
C VAL A 127 -12.41 -13.02 17.59
N ASP A 128 -12.94 -12.92 18.81
CA ASP A 128 -12.19 -12.47 19.98
C ASP A 128 -11.58 -13.66 20.74
N GLY A 129 -12.09 -14.87 20.50
CA GLY A 129 -11.50 -16.12 20.99
C GLY A 129 -11.87 -17.35 20.16
N PRO A 130 -11.28 -18.51 20.47
CA PRO A 130 -11.47 -19.73 19.68
C PRO A 130 -12.92 -20.24 19.68
N GLY A 131 -13.68 -19.93 20.73
CA GLY A 131 -15.10 -20.30 20.84
C GLY A 131 -16.01 -19.62 19.82
N ASP A 132 -15.59 -18.48 19.24
CA ASP A 132 -16.38 -17.72 18.27
C ASP A 132 -16.30 -18.34 16.86
N ILE A 133 -15.20 -19.05 16.58
CA ILE A 133 -14.84 -19.49 15.22
C ILE A 133 -15.91 -20.40 14.62
N THR A 134 -16.43 -21.36 15.37
CA THR A 134 -17.41 -22.33 14.84
C THR A 134 -18.72 -21.63 14.43
N ALA A 135 -19.20 -20.70 15.26
CA ALA A 135 -20.42 -19.94 14.98
C ALA A 135 -20.22 -19.00 13.78
N ALA A 136 -19.10 -18.27 13.76
CA ALA A 136 -18.72 -17.41 12.65
C ALA A 136 -18.59 -18.20 11.33
N LEU A 137 -17.97 -19.37 11.36
CA LEU A 137 -17.81 -20.22 10.18
C LEU A 137 -19.16 -20.69 9.63
N ALA A 138 -20.10 -21.06 10.50
CA ALA A 138 -21.45 -21.44 10.10
C ALA A 138 -22.20 -20.28 9.43
N ALA A 139 -22.08 -19.05 9.96
CA ALA A 139 -22.68 -17.85 9.37
C ALA A 139 -22.10 -17.52 7.99
N LEU A 140 -20.83 -17.85 7.75
CA LEU A 140 -20.09 -17.54 6.52
C LEU A 140 -20.09 -18.67 5.47
N GLY A 141 -20.95 -19.69 5.63
CA GLY A 141 -21.10 -20.78 4.65
C GLY A 141 -20.09 -21.91 4.80
N GLY A 142 -19.46 -22.06 5.97
CA GLY A 142 -18.71 -23.25 6.36
C GLY A 142 -17.22 -23.26 5.99
N LYS A 143 -16.73 -22.25 5.26
CA LYS A 143 -15.32 -22.12 4.84
C LYS A 143 -14.89 -20.66 4.87
N GLY A 144 -13.70 -20.41 5.38
CA GLY A 144 -13.17 -19.05 5.49
C GLY A 144 -11.69 -18.96 5.74
N VAL A 145 -11.22 -17.73 5.86
CA VAL A 145 -9.85 -17.39 6.21
C VAL A 145 -9.88 -16.59 7.51
N LEU A 146 -9.28 -17.15 8.56
CA LEU A 146 -9.06 -16.46 9.82
C LEU A 146 -7.83 -15.56 9.66
N LYS A 147 -7.96 -14.27 10.00
CA LYS A 147 -6.87 -13.29 9.88
C LYS A 147 -6.76 -12.49 11.18
N THR A 148 -5.55 -12.29 11.69
CA THR A 148 -5.32 -11.34 12.79
C THR A 148 -5.83 -9.95 12.40
N ARG A 149 -6.45 -9.25 13.34
CA ARG A 149 -6.99 -7.89 13.09
C ARG A 149 -5.90 -6.90 12.72
N ARG A 150 -4.71 -7.06 13.28
CA ARG A 150 -3.58 -6.15 13.13
C ARG A 150 -2.32 -6.91 12.70
N GLU A 151 -1.35 -6.17 12.18
CA GLU A 151 0.02 -6.63 11.88
C GLU A 151 0.14 -7.82 10.90
N GLY A 152 -0.94 -8.20 10.21
CA GLY A 152 -0.91 -9.21 9.16
C GLY A 152 -0.50 -8.61 7.82
N TYR A 153 0.48 -9.20 7.14
CA TYR A 153 0.97 -8.78 5.82
C TYR A 153 1.54 -9.98 5.05
N ASP A 154 1.49 -9.93 3.71
CA ASP A 154 2.09 -10.96 2.83
C ASP A 154 1.71 -12.41 3.26
N GLY A 155 0.44 -12.62 3.63
CA GLY A 155 -0.09 -13.91 4.11
C GLY A 155 0.21 -14.28 5.58
N LYS A 156 1.02 -13.51 6.30
CA LYS A 156 1.28 -13.72 7.74
C LYS A 156 0.07 -13.34 8.59
N GLY A 157 -0.11 -14.06 9.70
CA GLY A 157 -1.25 -13.87 10.59
C GLY A 157 -2.56 -14.39 10.01
N GLN A 158 -2.51 -15.35 9.07
CA GLN A 158 -3.69 -15.88 8.40
C GLN A 158 -3.70 -17.42 8.39
N ALA A 159 -4.89 -18.01 8.50
CA ALA A 159 -5.09 -19.46 8.43
C ALA A 159 -6.41 -19.78 7.72
N TRP A 160 -6.35 -20.66 6.72
CA TRP A 160 -7.55 -21.24 6.12
C TRP A 160 -8.24 -22.18 7.10
N ILE A 161 -9.57 -22.09 7.14
CA ILE A 161 -10.45 -22.99 7.88
C ILE A 161 -11.46 -23.57 6.88
N ARG A 162 -11.30 -24.85 6.55
CA ARG A 162 -12.15 -25.57 5.59
C ARG A 162 -13.28 -26.36 6.22
N SER A 163 -13.20 -26.57 7.53
CA SER A 163 -14.23 -27.22 8.34
C SER A 163 -14.07 -26.81 9.81
N ALA A 164 -15.08 -27.08 10.64
CA ALA A 164 -15.08 -26.68 12.04
C ALA A 164 -13.95 -27.33 12.86
N GLU A 165 -13.49 -28.52 12.45
CA GLU A 165 -12.41 -29.26 13.11
C GLU A 165 -11.04 -28.57 12.96
N GLU A 166 -10.87 -27.69 11.97
CA GLU A 166 -9.63 -26.93 11.76
C GLU A 166 -9.54 -25.67 12.66
N ALA A 167 -10.62 -25.31 13.37
CA ALA A 167 -10.75 -24.03 14.08
C ALA A 167 -9.66 -23.80 15.15
N GLU A 168 -9.46 -24.77 16.04
CA GLU A 168 -8.48 -24.67 17.13
C GLU A 168 -7.04 -24.57 16.58
N ALA A 169 -6.69 -25.42 15.61
CA ALA A 169 -5.38 -25.38 14.97
C ALA A 169 -5.13 -24.07 14.22
N ALA A 170 -6.16 -23.50 13.58
CA ALA A 170 -6.07 -22.21 12.92
C ALA A 170 -5.87 -21.06 13.92
N TRP A 171 -6.57 -21.08 15.06
CA TRP A 171 -6.41 -20.11 16.14
C TRP A 171 -4.98 -20.08 16.68
N HIS A 172 -4.41 -21.26 16.99
CA HIS A 172 -3.01 -21.36 17.43
C HIS A 172 -2.04 -20.88 16.35
N ARG A 173 -2.29 -21.21 15.07
CA ARG A 173 -1.42 -20.82 13.95
C ARG A 173 -1.31 -19.30 13.78
N ILE A 174 -2.38 -18.56 14.04
CA ILE A 174 -2.36 -17.10 13.95
C ILE A 174 -1.80 -16.42 15.22
N GLY A 175 -1.41 -17.20 16.23
CA GLY A 175 -0.82 -16.68 17.47
C GLY A 175 -1.86 -16.24 18.51
N GLU A 176 -3.09 -16.75 18.43
CA GLU A 176 -4.13 -16.54 19.45
C GLU A 176 -4.47 -15.06 19.72
N ALA A 177 -4.38 -14.24 18.68
CA ALA A 177 -4.67 -12.81 18.73
C ALA A 177 -6.08 -12.50 18.21
N PRO A 178 -6.70 -11.37 18.62
CA PRO A 178 -7.98 -10.92 18.08
C PRO A 178 -7.97 -10.93 16.54
N ALA A 179 -9.02 -11.49 15.96
CA ALA A 179 -9.09 -11.84 14.55
C ALA A 179 -10.41 -11.44 13.90
N ILE A 180 -10.44 -11.54 12.58
CA ILE A 180 -11.67 -11.64 11.80
C ILE A 180 -11.68 -12.96 11.05
N LEU A 181 -12.85 -13.56 10.90
CA LEU A 181 -13.07 -14.65 9.96
C LEU A 181 -13.74 -14.09 8.72
N GLU A 182 -13.10 -14.22 7.56
CA GLU A 182 -13.66 -13.82 6.27
C GLU A 182 -14.19 -15.04 5.51
N ALA A 183 -15.34 -14.89 4.84
CA ALA A 183 -15.88 -15.93 3.96
C ALA A 183 -14.89 -16.26 2.83
N ALA A 184 -14.84 -17.52 2.44
CA ALA A 184 -14.07 -17.94 1.27
C ALA A 184 -14.69 -17.35 -0.02
N ILE A 185 -13.95 -16.48 -0.70
CA ILE A 185 -14.41 -15.83 -1.94
C ILE A 185 -13.93 -16.59 -3.17
N ALA A 186 -14.86 -17.01 -4.02
CA ALA A 186 -14.57 -17.60 -5.32
C ALA A 186 -14.43 -16.51 -6.40
N PHE A 187 -13.31 -15.79 -6.38
CA PHE A 187 -13.04 -14.72 -7.34
C PHE A 187 -12.41 -15.25 -8.64
N GLN A 188 -12.64 -14.54 -9.74
CA GLN A 188 -12.04 -14.83 -11.04
C GLN A 188 -10.64 -14.23 -11.17
N CYS A 189 -10.44 -13.01 -10.66
CA CYS A 189 -9.15 -12.34 -10.63
C CYS A 189 -9.08 -11.28 -9.54
N GLU A 190 -7.87 -10.82 -9.26
CA GLU A 190 -7.59 -9.70 -8.37
C GLU A 190 -7.17 -8.48 -9.20
N ILE A 191 -7.66 -7.31 -8.82
CA ILE A 191 -7.20 -6.02 -9.32
C ILE A 191 -6.90 -5.08 -8.15
N SER A 192 -6.24 -3.97 -8.42
CA SER A 192 -6.19 -2.86 -7.47
C SER A 192 -6.33 -1.54 -8.19
N VAL A 193 -6.76 -0.52 -7.46
CA VAL A 193 -6.76 0.85 -7.97
C VAL A 193 -5.86 1.68 -7.08
N ILE A 194 -4.89 2.32 -7.71
CA ILE A 194 -4.09 3.37 -7.09
C ILE A 194 -4.80 4.70 -7.34
N VAL A 195 -4.95 5.51 -6.30
CA VAL A 195 -5.54 6.85 -6.38
C VAL A 195 -4.69 7.84 -5.60
N ALA A 196 -4.50 9.02 -6.18
CA ALA A 196 -3.86 10.17 -5.55
C ALA A 196 -4.91 11.25 -5.29
N ARG A 197 -4.86 11.88 -4.12
CA ARG A 197 -5.71 13.02 -3.76
C ARG A 197 -4.87 14.16 -3.19
N ALA A 198 -5.09 15.36 -3.70
CA ALA A 198 -4.44 16.59 -3.25
C ALA A 198 -5.28 17.33 -2.20
N PRO A 199 -4.69 18.26 -1.42
CA PRO A 199 -5.41 19.07 -0.42
C PRO A 199 -6.59 19.88 -0.95
N GLY A 200 -6.61 20.18 -2.25
CA GLY A 200 -7.72 20.87 -2.91
C GLY A 200 -8.88 19.95 -3.35
N GLY A 201 -8.82 18.66 -3.03
CA GLY A 201 -9.80 17.66 -3.45
C GLY A 201 -9.59 17.09 -4.86
N ASP A 202 -8.68 17.66 -5.67
CA ASP A 202 -8.32 17.05 -6.95
C ASP A 202 -7.85 15.61 -6.72
N THR A 203 -8.43 14.69 -7.48
CA THR A 203 -8.25 13.26 -7.30
C THR A 203 -8.01 12.61 -8.65
N ARG A 204 -6.93 11.84 -8.78
CA ARG A 204 -6.56 11.12 -10.00
C ARG A 204 -6.31 9.66 -9.67
N SER A 205 -6.71 8.76 -10.56
CA SER A 205 -6.41 7.33 -10.41
C SER A 205 -5.80 6.77 -11.70
N TRP A 206 -4.95 5.77 -11.54
CA TRP A 206 -4.36 5.03 -12.67
C TRP A 206 -5.35 3.97 -13.17
N ALA A 207 -5.05 3.39 -14.33
CA ALA A 207 -5.75 2.19 -14.80
C ALA A 207 -5.49 1.03 -13.81
N PRO A 208 -6.50 0.22 -13.45
CA PRO A 208 -6.29 -0.90 -12.55
C PRO A 208 -5.42 -1.97 -13.23
N PRO A 209 -4.31 -2.42 -12.62
CA PRO A 209 -3.65 -3.64 -13.06
C PRO A 209 -4.43 -4.88 -12.60
N ARG A 210 -4.30 -5.98 -13.34
CA ARG A 210 -4.57 -7.32 -12.83
C ARG A 210 -3.38 -7.79 -12.00
N ASN A 211 -3.65 -8.27 -10.79
CA ASN A 211 -2.62 -8.70 -9.85
C ASN A 211 -2.62 -10.22 -9.74
N LEU A 212 -1.42 -10.80 -9.73
CA LEU A 212 -1.22 -12.22 -9.47
C LEU A 212 -0.37 -12.37 -8.21
N HIS A 213 -0.94 -13.02 -7.21
CA HIS A 213 -0.24 -13.39 -5.98
C HIS A 213 0.28 -14.83 -6.07
N ARG A 214 1.44 -15.08 -5.45
CA ARG A 214 1.99 -16.42 -5.19
C ARG A 214 2.33 -16.49 -3.72
N ASP A 215 1.79 -17.49 -3.03
CA ASP A 215 2.00 -17.69 -1.59
C ASP A 215 1.67 -16.44 -0.74
N GLY A 216 0.63 -15.69 -1.13
CA GLY A 216 0.21 -14.47 -0.44
C GLY A 216 1.06 -13.23 -0.73
N ILE A 217 2.02 -13.31 -1.65
CA ILE A 217 2.90 -12.20 -2.05
C ILE A 217 2.61 -11.81 -3.49
N LEU A 218 2.49 -10.50 -3.76
CA LEU A 218 2.31 -10.00 -5.13
C LEU A 218 3.52 -10.41 -6.01
N ALA A 219 3.26 -11.21 -7.03
CA ALA A 219 4.28 -11.65 -7.98
C ALA A 219 4.30 -10.78 -9.24
N VAL A 220 3.11 -10.47 -9.79
CA VAL A 220 2.97 -9.73 -11.05
C VAL A 220 1.81 -8.74 -10.99
N SER A 221 2.00 -7.54 -11.52
CA SER A 221 0.93 -6.60 -11.87
C SER A 221 0.95 -6.35 -13.37
N GLN A 222 -0.14 -6.70 -14.06
CA GLN A 222 -0.29 -6.60 -15.50
C GLN A 222 -1.28 -5.49 -15.86
N VAL A 223 -0.89 -4.62 -16.79
CA VAL A 223 -1.75 -3.54 -17.31
C VAL A 223 -1.75 -3.58 -18.85
N PRO A 224 -2.92 -3.60 -19.51
CA PRO A 224 -4.29 -3.45 -18.97
C PRO A 224 -4.73 -4.65 -18.13
N SER A 225 -5.77 -4.47 -17.29
CA SER A 225 -6.34 -5.56 -16.49
C SER A 225 -7.00 -6.67 -17.35
N GLY A 226 -7.35 -6.32 -18.59
CA GLY A 226 -8.16 -7.16 -19.49
C GLY A 226 -9.64 -7.24 -19.10
N LEU A 227 -10.10 -6.47 -18.11
CA LEU A 227 -11.50 -6.40 -17.72
C LEU A 227 -12.28 -5.42 -18.61
N PRO A 228 -13.61 -5.56 -18.70
CA PRO A 228 -14.45 -4.55 -19.34
C PRO A 228 -14.27 -3.19 -18.70
N LYS A 229 -14.21 -2.13 -19.52
CA LYS A 229 -14.02 -0.74 -19.07
C LYS A 229 -15.00 -0.32 -17.96
N ALA A 230 -16.25 -0.79 -18.01
CA ALA A 230 -17.25 -0.48 -16.99
C ALA A 230 -16.83 -0.95 -15.59
N ILE A 231 -16.19 -2.11 -15.48
CA ILE A 231 -15.70 -2.66 -14.20
C ILE A 231 -14.48 -1.88 -13.72
N GLU A 232 -13.59 -1.51 -14.64
CA GLU A 232 -12.44 -0.65 -14.30
C GLU A 232 -12.89 0.73 -13.80
N ASP A 233 -13.88 1.34 -14.46
CA ASP A 233 -14.44 2.63 -14.07
C ASP A 233 -15.16 2.56 -12.72
N GLU A 234 -15.90 1.47 -12.45
CA GLU A 234 -16.53 1.24 -11.16
C GLU A 234 -15.49 1.10 -10.03
N ALA A 235 -14.45 0.29 -10.24
CA ALA A 235 -13.37 0.12 -9.27
C ALA A 235 -12.68 1.46 -8.98
N ARG A 236 -12.43 2.27 -10.02
CA ARG A 236 -11.84 3.61 -9.88
C ARG A 236 -12.74 4.54 -9.09
N ALA A 237 -14.04 4.55 -9.36
CA ALA A 237 -15.01 5.34 -8.62
C ALA A 237 -15.05 4.97 -7.13
N LYS A 238 -15.04 3.67 -6.80
CA LYS A 238 -14.99 3.20 -5.40
C LYS A 238 -13.72 3.64 -4.68
N ALA A 239 -12.54 3.53 -5.32
CA ALA A 239 -11.28 3.96 -4.73
C ALA A 239 -11.21 5.49 -4.53
N MET A 240 -11.72 6.27 -5.48
CA MET A 240 -11.82 7.73 -5.34
C MET A 240 -12.78 8.12 -4.21
N LYS A 241 -13.92 7.44 -4.09
CA LYS A 241 -14.85 7.63 -2.96
C LYS A 241 -14.19 7.33 -1.61
N LEU A 242 -13.39 6.26 -1.54
CA LEU A 242 -12.61 5.94 -0.34
C LEU A 242 -11.63 7.06 0.02
N ALA A 243 -10.89 7.56 -0.97
CA ALA A 243 -9.95 8.68 -0.79
C ALA A 243 -10.62 9.92 -0.21
N GLU A 244 -11.81 10.24 -0.72
CA GLU A 244 -12.62 11.37 -0.28
C GLU A 244 -13.17 11.15 1.14
N ALA A 245 -13.73 9.98 1.43
CA ALA A 245 -14.31 9.65 2.74
C ALA A 245 -13.27 9.67 3.87
N LEU A 246 -12.02 9.34 3.56
CA LEU A 246 -10.89 9.41 4.49
C LEU A 246 -10.28 10.82 4.61
N ASP A 247 -10.72 11.78 3.79
CA ASP A 247 -10.01 13.04 3.50
C ASP A 247 -8.50 12.81 3.27
N HIS A 248 -8.19 11.72 2.56
CA HIS A 248 -6.81 11.26 2.38
C HIS A 248 -6.03 12.26 1.51
N ILE A 249 -4.79 12.56 1.91
CA ILE A 249 -3.84 13.35 1.13
C ILE A 249 -2.61 12.50 0.84
N GLY A 250 -2.25 12.41 -0.43
CA GLY A 250 -1.22 11.50 -0.89
C GLY A 250 -1.80 10.44 -1.82
N VAL A 251 -1.21 9.24 -1.76
CA VAL A 251 -1.59 8.10 -2.57
C VAL A 251 -2.10 7.00 -1.65
N LEU A 252 -3.19 6.36 -2.04
CA LEU A 252 -3.66 5.11 -1.45
C LEU A 252 -3.94 4.06 -2.54
N ALA A 253 -3.99 2.81 -2.12
CA ALA A 253 -4.43 1.69 -2.96
C ALA A 253 -5.66 1.02 -2.36
N LEU A 254 -6.61 0.63 -3.20
CA LEU A 254 -7.73 -0.23 -2.84
C LEU A 254 -7.66 -1.51 -3.67
N GLU A 255 -7.60 -2.65 -3.01
CA GLU A 255 -7.56 -3.96 -3.65
C GLU A 255 -8.94 -4.56 -3.78
N PHE A 256 -9.19 -5.27 -4.89
CA PHE A 256 -10.47 -5.89 -5.18
C PHE A 256 -10.32 -7.34 -5.62
N PHE A 257 -11.25 -8.15 -5.13
CA PHE A 257 -11.66 -9.38 -5.78
C PHE A 257 -12.73 -9.07 -6.84
N VAL A 258 -12.55 -9.60 -8.05
CA VAL A 258 -13.55 -9.56 -9.12
C VAL A 258 -14.20 -10.93 -9.23
N LEU A 259 -15.51 -11.00 -9.03
CA LEU A 259 -16.26 -12.25 -9.07
C LEU A 259 -16.66 -12.64 -10.50
N PRO A 260 -17.06 -13.90 -10.75
CA PRO A 260 -17.48 -14.35 -12.10
C PRO A 260 -18.66 -13.56 -12.70
N ASP A 261 -19.51 -12.96 -11.86
CA ASP A 261 -20.61 -12.09 -12.27
C ASP A 261 -20.20 -10.60 -12.40
N ALA A 262 -18.90 -10.33 -12.35
CA ALA A 262 -18.27 -9.01 -12.36
C ALA A 262 -18.50 -8.15 -11.10
N THR A 263 -19.06 -8.71 -10.03
CA THR A 263 -19.13 -8.02 -8.73
C THR A 263 -17.74 -7.71 -8.20
N LEU A 264 -17.55 -6.48 -7.71
CA LEU A 264 -16.33 -6.03 -7.03
C LEU A 264 -16.50 -6.12 -5.52
N LEU A 265 -15.62 -6.88 -4.87
CA LEU A 265 -15.48 -6.89 -3.41
C LEU A 265 -14.12 -6.31 -3.02
N ALA A 266 -14.11 -5.26 -2.21
CA ALA A 266 -12.88 -4.74 -1.63
C ALA A 266 -12.26 -5.77 -0.67
N ASN A 267 -10.97 -6.03 -0.85
CA ASN A 267 -10.21 -6.92 0.02
C ASN A 267 -9.67 -6.13 1.24
N GLU A 268 -8.81 -5.15 0.97
CA GLU A 268 -8.16 -4.24 1.92
C GLU A 268 -7.73 -2.96 1.20
N PHE A 269 -7.35 -1.92 1.96
CA PHE A 269 -6.73 -0.71 1.42
C PHE A 269 -5.42 -0.38 2.12
N ALA A 270 -4.49 0.23 1.38
CA ALA A 270 -3.22 0.72 1.91
C ALA A 270 -3.16 2.25 1.77
N PRO A 271 -3.10 3.03 2.86
CA PRO A 271 -3.07 4.50 2.82
C PRO A 271 -1.67 5.04 2.49
N ARG A 272 -1.04 4.46 1.46
CA ARG A 272 0.32 4.77 1.01
C ARG A 272 0.48 4.38 -0.47
N VAL A 273 1.61 4.75 -1.05
CA VAL A 273 2.09 4.13 -2.29
C VAL A 273 2.14 2.61 -2.15
N HIS A 274 1.87 1.90 -3.24
CA HIS A 274 1.61 0.47 -3.21
C HIS A 274 2.43 -0.31 -4.22
N ASN A 275 2.71 -1.58 -3.89
CA ASN A 275 3.52 -2.47 -4.70
C ASN A 275 2.90 -2.64 -6.10
N SER A 276 1.58 -2.87 -6.17
CA SER A 276 0.87 -2.99 -7.45
C SER A 276 0.89 -1.72 -8.32
N GLY A 277 1.32 -0.57 -7.78
CA GLY A 277 1.51 0.66 -8.54
C GLY A 277 2.93 0.84 -9.09
N HIS A 278 3.88 -0.08 -8.85
CA HIS A 278 5.29 0.09 -9.24
C HIS A 278 5.51 0.10 -10.75
N TRP A 279 4.52 -0.29 -11.55
CA TRP A 279 4.58 -0.16 -13.01
C TRP A 279 4.41 1.29 -13.49
N THR A 280 3.81 2.16 -12.65
CA THR A 280 3.39 3.51 -13.06
C THR A 280 4.54 4.45 -13.43
N PRO A 281 5.72 4.45 -12.77
CA PRO A 281 6.81 5.36 -13.15
C PRO A 281 7.34 5.13 -14.57
N GLU A 282 7.32 3.89 -15.06
CA GLU A 282 7.89 3.53 -16.36
C GLU A 282 6.89 3.53 -17.51
N ALA A 283 5.58 3.55 -17.21
CA ALA A 283 4.52 3.33 -18.19
C ALA A 283 3.40 4.39 -18.16
N CYS A 284 3.43 5.35 -17.24
CA CYS A 284 2.49 6.47 -17.19
C CYS A 284 3.19 7.82 -17.32
N GLN A 285 2.42 8.87 -17.59
CA GLN A 285 2.93 10.24 -17.64
C GLN A 285 3.44 10.73 -16.28
N THR A 286 2.82 10.29 -15.17
CA THR A 286 3.31 10.53 -13.81
C THR A 286 3.16 9.25 -12.98
N GLY A 287 4.25 8.82 -12.37
CA GLY A 287 4.29 7.63 -11.50
C GLY A 287 3.77 7.93 -10.09
N GLN A 288 3.33 6.89 -9.37
CA GLN A 288 2.72 7.03 -8.05
C GLN A 288 3.60 7.77 -7.02
N PHE A 289 4.94 7.62 -7.10
CA PHE A 289 5.86 8.21 -6.12
C PHE A 289 5.96 9.71 -6.29
N GLU A 290 6.22 10.17 -7.52
CA GLU A 290 6.18 11.59 -7.84
C GLU A 290 4.80 12.17 -7.55
N GLN A 291 3.74 11.42 -7.87
CA GLN A 291 2.38 11.87 -7.66
C GLN A 291 2.04 12.05 -6.18
N HIS A 292 2.54 11.15 -5.33
CA HIS A 292 2.45 11.25 -3.88
C HIS A 292 3.20 12.49 -3.37
N ILE A 293 4.44 12.72 -3.82
CA ILE A 293 5.21 13.90 -3.43
C ILE A 293 4.49 15.19 -3.83
N ARG A 294 3.97 15.28 -5.06
CA ARG A 294 3.17 16.43 -5.50
C ARG A 294 1.97 16.66 -4.59
N ALA A 295 1.22 15.60 -4.25
CA ALA A 295 0.06 15.70 -3.38
C ALA A 295 0.43 16.21 -1.97
N VAL A 296 1.46 15.63 -1.33
CA VAL A 296 1.89 16.05 0.02
C VAL A 296 2.56 17.43 0.02
N ALA A 297 3.18 17.86 -1.09
CA ALA A 297 3.71 19.22 -1.23
C ALA A 297 2.63 20.27 -1.55
N GLY A 298 1.41 19.85 -1.88
CA GLY A 298 0.33 20.74 -2.30
C GLY A 298 0.43 21.23 -3.74
N TRP A 299 1.17 20.52 -4.59
CA TRP A 299 1.30 20.81 -6.00
C TRP A 299 0.11 20.24 -6.79
N PRO A 300 -0.19 20.77 -7.98
CA PRO A 300 -1.14 20.15 -8.88
C PRO A 300 -0.78 18.68 -9.18
N LEU A 301 -1.81 17.82 -9.25
CA LEU A 301 -1.57 16.44 -9.63
C LEU A 301 -1.15 16.37 -11.11
N GLY A 302 -0.30 15.39 -11.43
CA GLY A 302 0.09 15.08 -12.79
C GLY A 302 -0.97 14.23 -13.50
N ASP A 303 -0.77 14.03 -14.79
CA ASP A 303 -1.60 13.13 -15.57
C ASP A 303 -1.25 11.66 -15.25
N THR A 304 -2.27 10.87 -14.91
CA THR A 304 -2.13 9.43 -14.65
C THR A 304 -2.30 8.59 -15.91
N HIS A 305 -2.34 9.22 -17.09
CA HIS A 305 -2.50 8.55 -18.36
C HIS A 305 -1.40 7.51 -18.59
N ARG A 306 -1.85 6.28 -18.87
CA ARG A 306 -1.00 5.17 -19.30
C ARG A 306 -0.51 5.41 -20.72
N LEU A 307 0.81 5.40 -20.90
CA LEU A 307 1.50 5.53 -22.19
C LEU A 307 1.85 4.17 -22.79
N HIS A 308 2.13 3.17 -21.95
CA HIS A 308 2.50 1.83 -22.36
C HIS A 308 1.70 0.76 -21.62
N ASP A 309 1.41 -0.34 -22.32
CA ASP A 309 1.07 -1.60 -21.66
C ASP A 309 2.33 -2.13 -20.97
N ALA A 310 2.16 -2.73 -19.80
CA ALA A 310 3.28 -3.12 -18.96
C ALA A 310 2.99 -4.33 -18.08
N GLU A 311 4.07 -4.99 -17.69
CA GLU A 311 4.08 -6.01 -16.68
C GLU A 311 5.14 -5.64 -15.63
N MET A 312 4.72 -5.46 -14.38
CA MET A 312 5.66 -5.35 -13.26
C MET A 312 5.80 -6.72 -12.60
N ILE A 313 7.03 -7.17 -12.43
CA ILE A 313 7.41 -8.46 -11.86
C ILE A 313 8.22 -8.21 -10.61
N ASN A 314 7.75 -8.70 -9.46
CA ASN A 314 8.50 -8.59 -8.21
C ASN A 314 9.72 -9.53 -8.19
N LEU A 315 10.82 -9.02 -7.64
CA LEU A 315 12.03 -9.79 -7.39
C LEU A 315 12.08 -10.14 -5.89
N ILE A 316 11.68 -11.37 -5.56
CA ILE A 316 11.59 -11.88 -4.19
C ILE A 316 12.82 -12.73 -3.84
N GLY A 317 13.40 -12.49 -2.66
CA GLY A 317 14.55 -13.23 -2.16
C GLY A 317 15.71 -13.23 -3.16
N GLU A 318 16.21 -14.41 -3.49
CA GLU A 318 17.36 -14.56 -4.40
C GLU A 318 17.10 -14.07 -5.82
N ALA A 319 15.84 -13.92 -6.26
CA ALA A 319 15.52 -13.32 -7.55
C ALA A 319 16.01 -11.86 -7.65
N GLY A 320 16.20 -11.18 -6.51
CA GLY A 320 16.80 -9.85 -6.46
C GLY A 320 18.31 -9.81 -6.65
N LEU A 321 18.99 -10.96 -6.67
CA LEU A 321 20.42 -11.10 -6.92
C LEU A 321 20.71 -11.33 -8.41
N LEU A 322 19.75 -11.04 -9.29
CA LEU A 322 19.93 -11.14 -10.73
C LEU A 322 21.10 -10.30 -11.23
N SER A 323 21.75 -10.78 -12.29
CA SER A 323 22.72 -9.99 -13.03
C SER A 323 22.01 -8.96 -13.92
N PRO A 324 22.36 -7.68 -13.88
CA PRO A 324 21.81 -6.69 -14.82
C PRO A 324 22.00 -7.04 -16.30
N ALA A 325 22.96 -7.91 -16.63
CA ALA A 325 23.17 -8.40 -18.00
C ALA A 325 22.05 -9.31 -18.51
N SER A 326 21.14 -9.79 -17.65
CA SER A 326 19.98 -10.58 -18.07
C SER A 326 18.78 -9.76 -18.52
N LEU A 327 18.83 -8.42 -18.38
CA LEU A 327 17.71 -7.54 -18.71
C LEU A 327 17.52 -7.43 -20.22
N GLY A 328 16.26 -7.54 -20.65
CA GLY A 328 15.86 -7.24 -22.02
C GLY A 328 15.83 -5.72 -22.29
N PRO A 329 15.81 -5.30 -23.56
CA PRO A 329 15.81 -3.87 -23.93
C PRO A 329 14.55 -3.10 -23.48
N GLN A 330 13.47 -3.80 -23.12
CA GLN A 330 12.23 -3.22 -22.62
C GLN A 330 12.07 -3.33 -21.10
N ASP A 331 13.05 -3.94 -20.42
CA ASP A 331 13.03 -4.14 -18.98
C ASP A 331 13.65 -2.93 -18.30
N THR A 332 12.92 -2.35 -17.34
CA THR A 332 13.45 -1.36 -16.40
C THR A 332 13.58 -2.01 -15.04
N LEU A 333 14.81 -2.11 -14.54
CA LEU A 333 15.11 -2.72 -13.25
C LEU A 333 15.12 -1.67 -12.14
N THR A 334 14.40 -1.95 -11.06
CA THR A 334 14.46 -1.21 -9.81
C THR A 334 14.92 -2.14 -8.69
N LEU A 335 16.09 -1.86 -8.10
CA LEU A 335 16.59 -2.57 -6.91
C LEU A 335 16.50 -1.66 -5.68
N TYR A 336 16.05 -2.22 -4.57
CA TYR A 336 15.84 -1.46 -3.33
C TYR A 336 17.11 -1.32 -2.49
N GLY A 337 18.23 -1.90 -2.93
CA GLY A 337 19.52 -1.87 -2.24
C GLY A 337 19.58 -2.70 -0.96
N LYS A 338 18.59 -3.55 -0.66
CA LYS A 338 18.64 -4.45 0.49
C LYS A 338 19.86 -5.38 0.36
N HIS A 339 20.73 -5.43 1.36
CA HIS A 339 21.99 -6.18 1.28
C HIS A 339 21.82 -7.70 1.45
N GLU A 340 20.72 -8.12 2.08
CA GLU A 340 20.48 -9.53 2.37
C GLU A 340 19.19 -9.99 1.71
N ALA A 341 19.31 -10.95 0.80
CA ALA A 341 18.19 -11.68 0.24
C ALA A 341 17.69 -12.71 1.27
N ARG A 342 16.39 -12.69 1.56
CA ARG A 342 15.71 -13.67 2.43
C ARG A 342 14.45 -14.19 1.74
N PRO A 343 14.00 -15.42 2.00
CA PRO A 343 12.71 -15.92 1.51
C PRO A 343 11.57 -14.93 1.83
N GLY A 344 10.72 -14.66 0.84
CA GLY A 344 9.61 -13.70 0.94
C GLY A 344 10.00 -12.20 0.95
N ARG A 345 11.29 -11.85 1.03
CA ARG A 345 11.72 -10.43 1.05
C ARG A 345 11.67 -9.83 -0.35
N LYS A 346 10.90 -8.76 -0.54
CA LYS A 346 10.91 -7.95 -1.77
C LYS A 346 12.24 -7.22 -1.91
N MET A 347 13.05 -7.58 -2.91
CA MET A 347 14.40 -7.04 -3.15
C MET A 347 14.45 -6.00 -4.28
N GLY A 348 13.49 -6.07 -5.21
CA GLY A 348 13.34 -5.15 -6.33
C GLY A 348 12.10 -5.50 -7.15
N HIS A 349 11.99 -4.88 -8.31
CA HIS A 349 11.06 -5.27 -9.36
C HIS A 349 11.64 -4.98 -10.74
N ILE A 350 11.09 -5.63 -11.76
CA ILE A 350 11.30 -5.27 -13.16
C ILE A 350 9.96 -4.78 -13.71
N THR A 351 9.94 -3.61 -14.32
CA THR A 351 8.82 -3.16 -15.15
C THR A 351 9.18 -3.37 -16.62
N ARG A 352 8.47 -4.29 -17.29
CA ARG A 352 8.60 -4.57 -18.72
C ARG A 352 7.54 -3.82 -19.49
N ARG A 353 7.94 -2.93 -20.40
CA ARG A 353 7.01 -2.30 -21.36
C ARG A 353 6.70 -3.26 -22.51
N LEU A 354 5.41 -3.55 -22.72
CA LEU A 354 4.94 -4.48 -23.74
C LEU A 354 4.67 -3.80 -25.09
N GLY A 355 4.37 -2.50 -25.08
CA GLY A 355 4.14 -1.69 -26.26
C GLY A 355 3.40 -0.40 -25.91
N PRO A 356 3.27 0.54 -26.86
CA PRO A 356 2.46 1.74 -26.66
C PRO A 356 1.00 1.32 -26.44
N ARG A 357 0.30 2.08 -25.59
CA ARG A 357 -1.14 1.92 -25.38
C ARG A 357 -1.89 1.99 -26.71
N LYS A 358 -2.87 1.10 -26.92
CA LYS A 358 -3.60 0.96 -28.19
C LYS A 358 -5.06 1.40 -28.16
N ASP A 359 -5.58 1.80 -26.99
CA ASP A 359 -7.01 2.01 -26.72
C ASP A 359 -7.35 3.35 -26.04
#